data_AF-A0A7S2DVU3-F1
#
_entry.id   AF-A0A7S2DVU3-F1
#
_cell.length_a   1.000
_cell.length_b   1.000
_cell.length_c   1.000
_cell.angle_alpha   90.00
_cell.angle_beta   90.00
_cell.angle_gamma   90.00
#
_symmetry.space_group_name_H-M   'P 1'
#
loop_
_entity.id
_entity.type
_entity.pdbx_description
1 polymer ?
#
loop_
_entity_poly.entity_id
_entity_poly.type
_entity_poly.pdbx_seq_one_letter_code
_entity_poly.pdbx_strand_id
1 'polypeptide(L)'
;AGLRRGEGGGGEGGGSLKAKLVAASLPEAARVAAERELSRLRQMSPMNAEYAVLLGYLEWVSSIPWATLSDDNLDLDHARQVLDTDHYGLAKVKRRIYEHIAVLSLRRDTRGPILCLVGPPGVGKTSLGRSVARALGRSFERIPLGGVYDAAEVRGHRRTYVGAMPGMIVQALRRAGSLNPVLMLDEIEKLGRDGRSDPTAALLEVLDPAQNGAFTDHYLNLPVDLSKVLFLATANSTASIPPALLDRMEVIEMSAYTLDEKLHIAHDHLLPRVIDQSGLPANFVTLPDTTLTVLAQEYTREAGLRNLEREIAGVCRAIAVRYATLSDGTERASAHPMTVHPHELHELIGPRRYEQESIEQVARPGVAIGLAWTPAGGELLFIETSAMAGTGKLILTGQLGEIMQESVQTALSWIRSHARELGLERRREEHVGGDRARVPSLEETSAEEHPLLSLQGSCAASFVPPHTPKWTWSSLLPSPPSLSPLSARSPSPLPAAILADTHLPPSHMQPS
;
A
#
# COMPACT_ATOMS: atom_id res chain seq x y z
N ALA A 1 72.64 34.40 1.82
CA ALA A 1 72.79 33.01 1.34
C ALA A 1 72.18 32.10 2.41
N GLY A 2 71.16 31.26 2.18
CA GLY A 2 70.59 30.79 0.93
C GLY A 2 69.16 30.30 1.11
N LEU A 3 68.50 30.15 -0.03
CA LEU A 3 67.14 29.70 -0.23
C LEU A 3 66.90 28.30 0.37
N ARG A 4 65.73 28.09 0.98
CA ARG A 4 65.08 26.77 0.99
C ARG A 4 63.80 26.85 0.17
N ARG A 5 63.75 25.95 -0.80
CA ARG A 5 62.79 25.78 -1.88
C ARG A 5 61.39 25.49 -1.34
N GLY A 6 60.39 26.00 -2.07
CA GLY A 6 59.02 25.54 -1.98
C GLY A 6 58.90 24.10 -2.49
N GLU A 7 58.16 23.30 -1.75
CA GLU A 7 57.58 22.05 -2.23
C GLU A 7 56.11 22.31 -2.53
N GLY A 8 55.76 22.23 -3.81
CA GLY A 8 54.39 22.31 -4.31
C GLY A 8 53.64 21.02 -4.00
N GLY A 9 52.66 21.10 -3.10
CA GLY A 9 51.70 20.04 -2.80
C GLY A 9 50.56 19.93 -3.83
N GLY A 10 50.86 19.92 -5.14
CA GLY A 10 49.86 19.95 -6.21
C GLY A 10 49.55 18.63 -6.91
N GLY A 11 50.14 17.50 -6.50
CA GLY A 11 50.24 16.30 -7.36
C GLY A 11 49.37 15.08 -7.01
N GLU A 12 48.97 14.88 -5.75
CA GLU A 12 48.50 13.54 -5.32
C GLU A 12 47.03 13.23 -5.67
N GLY A 13 46.14 14.23 -5.74
CA GLY A 13 44.72 14.00 -6.05
C GLY A 13 44.47 13.52 -7.49
N GLY A 14 45.22 14.03 -8.47
CA GLY A 14 45.01 13.75 -9.89
C GLY A 14 45.50 12.37 -10.37
N GLY A 15 46.44 11.76 -9.63
CA GLY A 15 46.93 10.39 -9.90
C GLY A 15 45.90 9.33 -9.49
N SER A 16 45.33 9.50 -8.29
CA SER A 16 44.28 8.62 -7.76
C SER A 16 43.01 8.64 -8.62
N LEU A 17 42.58 9.81 -9.08
CA LEU A 17 41.37 9.96 -9.90
C LEU A 17 41.52 9.33 -11.29
N LYS A 18 42.69 9.45 -11.93
CA LYS A 18 42.95 8.78 -13.22
C LYS A 18 42.87 7.26 -13.08
N ALA A 19 43.42 6.70 -12.01
CA ALA A 19 43.35 5.26 -11.75
C ALA A 19 41.89 4.79 -11.58
N LYS A 20 41.07 5.55 -10.83
CA LYS A 20 39.64 5.26 -10.66
C LYS A 20 38.87 5.32 -11.98
N LEU A 21 39.10 6.32 -12.83
CA LEU A 21 38.43 6.44 -14.12
C LEU A 21 38.77 5.29 -15.08
N VAL A 22 40.01 4.81 -15.06
CA VAL A 22 40.43 3.64 -15.84
C VAL A 22 39.77 2.36 -15.29
N ALA A 23 39.73 2.21 -13.97
CA ALA A 23 39.10 1.05 -13.32
C ALA A 23 37.58 0.99 -13.58
N ALA A 24 36.91 2.14 -13.70
CA ALA A 24 35.47 2.24 -13.93
C ALA A 24 35.00 1.73 -15.32
N SER A 25 35.92 1.38 -16.23
CA SER A 25 35.60 0.82 -17.55
C SER A 25 34.56 1.64 -18.32
N LEU A 26 34.83 2.94 -18.45
CA LEU A 26 33.92 3.92 -19.04
C LEU A 26 33.58 3.59 -20.51
N PRO A 27 32.31 3.72 -20.93
CA PRO A 27 31.94 3.72 -22.34
C PRO A 27 32.63 4.84 -23.10
N GLU A 28 32.80 4.68 -24.42
CA GLU A 28 33.62 5.61 -25.22
C GLU A 28 33.21 7.09 -25.06
N ALA A 29 31.91 7.38 -25.07
CA ALA A 29 31.40 8.74 -24.88
C ALA A 29 31.78 9.31 -23.50
N ALA A 30 31.66 8.50 -22.44
CA ALA A 30 32.02 8.90 -21.07
C ALA A 30 33.54 9.01 -20.88
N ARG A 31 34.33 8.14 -21.52
CA ARG A 31 35.79 8.15 -21.50
C ARG A 31 36.34 9.43 -22.12
N VAL A 32 35.89 9.79 -23.32
CA VAL A 32 36.32 11.01 -24.03
C VAL A 32 35.97 12.27 -23.22
N ALA A 33 34.75 12.33 -22.67
CA ALA A 33 34.34 13.44 -21.82
C ALA A 33 35.18 13.54 -20.53
N ALA A 34 35.40 12.42 -19.84
CA ALA A 34 36.19 12.37 -18.62
C ALA A 34 37.66 12.75 -18.86
N GLU A 35 38.28 12.30 -19.96
CA GLU A 35 39.66 12.65 -20.31
C GLU A 35 39.83 14.15 -20.62
N ARG A 36 38.85 14.74 -21.32
CA ARG A 36 38.83 16.18 -21.61
C ARG A 36 38.73 17.00 -20.31
N GLU A 37 37.81 16.63 -19.44
CA GLU A 37 37.58 17.34 -18.17
C GLU A 37 38.73 17.10 -17.17
N LEU A 38 39.33 15.90 -17.14
CA LEU A 38 40.52 15.62 -16.33
C LEU A 38 41.73 16.46 -16.80
N SER A 39 41.89 16.65 -18.10
CA SER A 39 42.95 17.50 -18.66
C SER A 39 42.75 18.97 -18.26
N ARG A 40 41.51 19.46 -18.29
CA ARG A 40 41.14 20.80 -17.80
C ARG A 40 41.41 20.96 -16.30
N LEU A 41 41.04 19.97 -15.49
CA LEU A 41 41.27 19.98 -14.04
C LEU A 41 42.76 20.10 -13.69
N ARG A 42 43.64 19.40 -14.43
CA ARG A 42 45.10 19.43 -14.21
C ARG A 42 45.74 20.78 -14.51
N GLN A 43 45.15 21.56 -15.41
CA GLN A 43 45.64 22.89 -15.77
C GLN A 43 45.04 23.99 -14.86
N MET A 44 43.97 23.69 -14.12
CA MET A 44 43.32 24.63 -13.23
C MET A 44 44.04 24.75 -11.88
N SER A 45 44.10 25.97 -11.36
CA SER A 45 44.51 26.22 -9.98
C SER A 45 43.43 25.71 -9.01
N PRO A 46 43.82 25.03 -7.90
CA PRO A 46 42.88 24.62 -6.84
C PRO A 46 42.10 25.77 -6.19
N MET A 47 42.57 27.03 -6.33
CA MET A 47 41.85 28.20 -5.79
C MET A 47 40.68 28.67 -6.69
N ASN A 48 40.50 28.06 -7.87
CA ASN A 48 39.40 28.40 -8.77
C ASN A 48 38.07 27.80 -8.24
N ALA A 49 37.00 28.59 -8.23
CA ALA A 49 35.65 28.14 -7.84
C ALA A 49 35.14 26.95 -8.67
N GLU A 50 35.56 26.83 -9.94
CA GLU A 50 35.18 25.70 -10.81
C GLU A 50 35.93 24.40 -10.47
N TYR A 51 37.06 24.46 -9.78
CA TYR A 51 37.90 23.30 -9.50
C TYR A 51 37.14 22.24 -8.69
N ALA A 52 36.47 22.66 -7.62
CA ALA A 52 35.70 21.78 -6.75
C ALA A 52 34.51 21.12 -7.49
N VAL A 53 33.83 21.87 -8.37
CA VAL A 53 32.71 21.36 -9.17
C VAL A 53 33.20 20.30 -10.16
N LEU A 54 34.33 20.55 -10.82
CA LEU A 54 34.90 19.64 -11.80
C LEU A 54 35.46 18.37 -11.15
N LEU A 55 36.07 18.50 -9.97
CA LEU A 55 36.51 17.36 -9.17
C LEU A 55 35.32 16.48 -8.78
N GLY A 56 34.26 17.08 -8.22
CA GLY A 56 33.04 16.35 -7.85
C GLY A 56 32.38 15.67 -9.05
N TYR A 57 32.36 16.32 -10.22
CA TYR A 57 31.88 15.71 -11.47
C TYR A 57 32.67 14.44 -11.83
N LEU A 58 34.01 14.51 -11.84
CA LEU A 58 34.85 13.35 -12.18
C LEU A 58 34.74 12.25 -11.13
N GLU A 59 34.57 12.59 -9.85
CA GLU A 59 34.28 11.62 -8.80
C GLU A 59 32.96 10.90 -9.06
N TRP A 60 31.89 11.63 -9.41
CA TRP A 60 30.61 11.03 -9.79
C TRP A 60 30.76 10.09 -10.98
N VAL A 61 31.38 10.54 -12.08
CA VAL A 61 31.62 9.72 -13.27
C VAL A 61 32.40 8.45 -12.93
N SER A 62 33.42 8.56 -12.05
CA SER A 62 34.23 7.40 -11.64
C SER A 62 33.50 6.41 -10.72
N SER A 63 32.44 6.86 -10.04
CA SER A 63 31.71 6.06 -9.04
C SER A 63 30.53 5.29 -9.60
N ILE A 64 30.11 5.58 -10.83
CA ILE A 64 28.99 4.89 -11.50
C ILE A 64 29.48 3.52 -11.99
N PRO A 65 28.70 2.44 -11.79
CA PRO A 65 29.10 1.08 -12.12
C PRO A 65 28.94 0.76 -13.62
N TRP A 66 29.56 1.52 -14.52
CA TRP A 66 29.32 1.50 -15.98
C TRP A 66 29.36 0.11 -16.64
N ALA A 67 30.26 -0.77 -16.19
CA ALA A 67 30.43 -2.13 -16.73
C ALA A 67 30.09 -3.23 -15.72
N THR A 68 29.83 -2.88 -14.46
CA THR A 68 29.63 -3.86 -13.39
C THR A 68 28.19 -4.35 -13.41
N LEU A 69 27.99 -5.63 -13.68
CA LEU A 69 26.71 -6.31 -13.60
C LEU A 69 26.76 -7.34 -12.47
N SER A 70 25.64 -7.48 -11.75
CA SER A 70 25.42 -8.61 -10.86
C SER A 70 25.07 -9.86 -11.67
N ASP A 71 25.49 -11.03 -11.18
CA ASP A 71 25.16 -12.31 -11.79
C ASP A 71 23.68 -12.64 -11.54
N ASP A 72 22.90 -12.70 -12.62
CA ASP A 72 21.47 -12.99 -12.53
C ASP A 72 21.23 -14.46 -12.16
N ASN A 73 20.42 -14.70 -11.14
CA ASN A 73 19.83 -16.01 -10.86
C ASN A 73 18.44 -16.09 -11.47
N LEU A 74 18.33 -16.78 -12.60
CA LEU A 74 17.07 -16.96 -13.35
C LEU A 74 16.45 -18.35 -13.12
N ASP A 75 16.86 -19.04 -12.06
CA ASP A 75 16.24 -20.28 -11.62
C ASP A 75 14.85 -20.00 -11.02
N LEU A 76 13.83 -20.52 -11.69
CA LEU A 76 12.45 -20.35 -11.30
C LEU A 76 12.11 -21.10 -10.01
N ASP A 77 12.71 -22.27 -9.77
CA ASP A 77 12.45 -23.04 -8.55
C ASP A 77 13.05 -22.32 -7.34
N HIS A 78 14.26 -21.77 -7.51
CA HIS A 78 14.87 -20.91 -6.51
C HIS A 78 14.03 -19.65 -6.22
N ALA A 79 13.57 -18.95 -7.27
CA ALA A 79 12.76 -17.76 -7.11
C ALA A 79 11.45 -18.05 -6.36
N ARG A 80 10.81 -19.19 -6.67
CA ARG A 80 9.62 -19.65 -5.94
C ARG A 80 9.92 -19.93 -4.48
N GLN A 81 10.99 -20.66 -4.18
CA GLN A 81 11.40 -20.96 -2.80
C GLN A 81 11.67 -19.69 -2.00
N VAL A 82 12.37 -18.71 -2.58
CA VAL A 82 12.65 -17.41 -1.94
C VAL A 82 11.37 -16.65 -1.62
N LEU A 83 10.44 -16.55 -2.57
CA LEU A 83 9.16 -15.85 -2.38
C LEU A 83 8.23 -16.58 -1.38
N ASP A 84 8.28 -17.91 -1.34
CA ASP A 84 7.51 -18.73 -0.40
C ASP A 84 8.07 -18.69 1.02
N THR A 85 9.40 -18.59 1.17
CA THR A 85 10.04 -18.47 2.48
C THR A 85 9.88 -17.08 3.09
N ASP A 86 9.92 -16.02 2.29
CA ASP A 86 9.90 -14.64 2.82
C ASP A 86 8.50 -14.07 3.07
N HIS A 87 7.48 -14.65 2.44
CA HIS A 87 6.12 -14.12 2.48
C HIS A 87 5.11 -15.23 2.67
N TYR A 88 4.26 -15.13 3.68
CA TYR A 88 3.11 -16.02 3.82
C TYR A 88 1.97 -15.60 2.88
N GLY A 89 1.23 -16.58 2.34
CA GLY A 89 0.07 -16.33 1.49
C GLY A 89 0.43 -15.67 0.15
N LEU A 90 -0.31 -14.62 -0.23
CA LEU A 90 -0.10 -13.80 -1.43
C LEU A 90 -0.03 -14.59 -2.76
N ALA A 91 -0.73 -15.72 -2.86
CA ALA A 91 -0.62 -16.65 -4.00
C ALA A 91 -0.79 -15.97 -5.38
N LYS A 92 -1.77 -15.07 -5.51
CA LYS A 92 -2.01 -14.31 -6.75
C LYS A 92 -0.82 -13.42 -7.13
N VAL A 93 -0.27 -12.72 -6.14
CA VAL A 93 0.85 -11.79 -6.31
C VAL A 93 2.14 -12.53 -6.66
N LYS A 94 2.45 -13.60 -5.91
CA LYS A 94 3.61 -14.46 -6.15
C LYS A 94 3.56 -15.10 -7.53
N ARG A 95 2.39 -15.61 -7.93
CA ARG A 95 2.19 -16.15 -9.28
C ARG A 95 2.54 -15.12 -10.35
N ARG A 96 2.10 -13.87 -10.18
CA ARG A 96 2.36 -12.84 -11.19
C ARG A 96 3.82 -12.42 -11.26
N ILE A 97 4.50 -12.31 -10.11
CA ILE A 97 5.95 -12.10 -10.06
C ILE A 97 6.69 -13.26 -10.72
N TYR A 98 6.27 -14.49 -10.45
CA TYR A 98 6.85 -15.69 -11.05
C TYR A 98 6.70 -15.70 -12.57
N GLU A 99 5.51 -15.36 -13.10
CA GLU A 99 5.27 -15.20 -14.54
C GLU A 99 6.19 -14.13 -15.14
N HIS A 100 6.40 -13.01 -14.45
CA HIS A 100 7.30 -11.95 -14.89
C HIS A 100 8.77 -12.42 -14.94
N ILE A 101 9.26 -13.12 -13.91
CA ILE A 101 10.61 -13.69 -13.87
C ILE A 101 10.79 -14.74 -14.98
N ALA A 102 9.77 -15.57 -15.25
CA ALA A 102 9.80 -16.54 -16.35
C ALA A 102 9.96 -15.87 -17.72
N VAL A 103 9.24 -14.76 -17.96
CA VAL A 103 9.40 -13.98 -19.20
C VAL A 103 10.78 -13.35 -19.30
N LEU A 104 11.32 -12.82 -18.20
CA LEU A 104 12.69 -12.28 -18.14
C LEU A 104 13.73 -13.36 -18.47
N SER A 105 13.56 -14.58 -17.94
CA SER A 105 14.45 -15.72 -18.19
C SER A 105 14.50 -16.10 -19.68
N LEU A 106 13.36 -16.03 -20.37
CA LEU A 106 13.26 -16.35 -21.80
C LEU A 106 13.82 -15.24 -22.71
N ARG A 107 13.57 -13.97 -22.38
CA ARG A 107 13.93 -12.84 -23.27
C ARG A 107 15.31 -12.26 -22.99
N ARG A 108 15.83 -12.43 -21.76
CA ARG A 108 17.06 -11.79 -21.25
C ARG A 108 17.08 -10.27 -21.44
N ASP A 109 15.91 -9.66 -21.50
CA ASP A 109 15.69 -8.23 -21.66
C ASP A 109 14.49 -7.83 -20.80
N THR A 110 14.57 -6.64 -20.21
CA THR A 110 13.60 -6.05 -19.28
C THR A 110 12.45 -5.32 -19.99
N ARG A 111 12.33 -5.48 -21.31
CA ARG A 111 11.22 -4.95 -22.12
C ARG A 111 9.88 -5.59 -21.74
N GLY A 112 9.15 -4.92 -20.88
CA GLY A 112 7.81 -5.30 -20.45
C GLY A 112 7.12 -4.18 -19.66
N PRO A 113 5.83 -4.35 -19.32
CA PRO A 113 5.16 -3.45 -18.41
C PRO A 113 5.82 -3.50 -17.03
N ILE A 114 5.83 -2.37 -16.34
CA ILE A 114 6.43 -2.26 -15.00
C ILE A 114 5.45 -2.81 -13.98
N LEU A 115 5.89 -3.71 -13.12
CA LEU A 115 5.03 -4.22 -12.06
C LEU A 115 4.77 -3.12 -11.04
N CYS A 116 3.49 -2.80 -10.79
CA CYS A 116 3.05 -1.84 -9.80
C CYS A 116 2.27 -2.56 -8.70
N LEU A 117 2.86 -2.70 -7.50
CA LEU A 117 2.19 -3.32 -6.36
C LEU A 117 1.32 -2.27 -5.66
N VAL A 118 0.00 -2.50 -5.66
CA VAL A 118 -0.98 -1.57 -5.09
C VAL A 118 -1.68 -2.22 -3.92
N GLY A 119 -1.79 -1.54 -2.79
CA GLY A 119 -2.55 -2.05 -1.64
C GLY A 119 -2.37 -1.19 -0.40
N PRO A 120 -3.06 -1.50 0.71
CA PRO A 120 -2.97 -0.70 1.92
C PRO A 120 -1.55 -0.64 2.50
N PRO A 121 -1.24 0.32 3.39
CA PRO A 121 0.05 0.37 4.06
C PRO A 121 0.27 -0.86 4.92
N GLY A 122 1.51 -1.34 5.00
CA GLY A 122 1.87 -2.48 5.86
C GLY A 122 1.56 -3.86 5.30
N VAL A 123 1.14 -3.98 4.04
CA VAL A 123 0.94 -5.30 3.38
C VAL A 123 2.24 -5.95 2.87
N GLY A 124 3.41 -5.35 3.09
CA GLY A 124 4.69 -5.95 2.70
C GLY A 124 5.17 -5.66 1.27
N LYS A 125 4.60 -4.66 0.57
CA LYS A 125 5.00 -4.25 -0.79
C LYS A 125 6.53 -4.08 -0.96
N THR A 126 7.17 -3.37 -0.04
CA THR A 126 8.63 -3.15 -0.05
C THR A 126 9.42 -4.40 0.29
N SER A 127 8.90 -5.24 1.20
CA SER A 127 9.53 -6.51 1.54
C SER A 127 9.53 -7.44 0.34
N LEU A 128 8.44 -7.46 -0.43
CA LEU A 128 8.28 -8.24 -1.65
C LEU A 128 9.27 -7.82 -2.74
N GLY A 129 9.45 -6.51 -2.98
CA GLY A 129 10.46 -6.02 -3.91
C GLY A 129 11.88 -6.45 -3.54
N ARG A 130 12.20 -6.48 -2.24
CA ARG A 130 13.51 -6.98 -1.75
C ARG A 130 13.66 -8.48 -1.99
N SER A 131 12.61 -9.28 -1.77
CA SER A 131 12.64 -10.72 -2.05
C SER A 131 12.78 -11.02 -3.55
N VAL A 132 12.19 -10.19 -4.43
CA VAL A 132 12.40 -10.29 -5.88
C VAL A 132 13.87 -10.06 -6.24
N ALA A 133 14.50 -9.02 -5.68
CA ALA A 133 15.92 -8.77 -5.91
C ALA A 133 16.80 -9.91 -5.39
N ARG A 134 16.50 -10.44 -4.20
CA ARG A 134 17.19 -11.60 -3.61
C ARG A 134 17.04 -12.86 -4.48
N ALA A 135 15.83 -13.13 -4.96
CA ALA A 135 15.55 -14.25 -5.86
C ALA A 135 16.36 -14.16 -7.16
N LEU A 136 16.51 -12.95 -7.71
CA LEU A 136 17.25 -12.69 -8.94
C LEU A 136 18.76 -12.56 -8.74
N GLY A 137 19.27 -12.56 -7.50
CA GLY A 137 20.69 -12.30 -7.23
C GLY A 137 21.14 -10.85 -7.50
N ARG A 138 20.19 -9.91 -7.61
CA ARG A 138 20.44 -8.50 -7.95
C ARG A 138 20.48 -7.63 -6.70
N SER A 139 21.20 -6.51 -6.78
CA SER A 139 21.15 -5.46 -5.75
C SER A 139 19.77 -4.79 -5.73
N PHE A 140 19.35 -4.32 -4.54
CA PHE A 140 18.05 -3.69 -4.33
C PHE A 140 18.24 -2.26 -3.83
N GLU A 141 17.64 -1.30 -4.53
CA GLU A 141 17.62 0.09 -4.10
C GLU A 141 16.18 0.63 -4.14
N ARG A 142 15.80 1.34 -3.08
CA ARG A 142 14.48 1.96 -2.95
C ARG A 142 14.60 3.47 -3.20
N ILE A 143 13.73 3.98 -4.05
CA ILE A 143 13.64 5.40 -4.42
C ILE A 143 12.26 5.91 -3.98
N PRO A 144 12.17 6.68 -2.88
CA PRO A 144 10.92 7.31 -2.50
C PRO A 144 10.58 8.44 -3.48
N LEU A 145 9.38 8.39 -4.06
CA LEU A 145 8.84 9.43 -4.94
C LEU A 145 7.89 10.40 -4.22
N GLY A 146 7.56 10.10 -2.96
CA GLY A 146 6.74 10.98 -2.13
C GLY A 146 7.39 12.33 -1.93
N GLY A 147 6.73 13.39 -2.39
CA GLY A 147 7.23 14.76 -2.29
C GLY A 147 8.23 15.16 -3.37
N VAL A 148 8.33 14.40 -4.46
CA VAL A 148 9.04 14.82 -5.68
C VAL A 148 8.13 15.73 -6.48
N TYR A 149 8.57 16.97 -6.69
CA TYR A 149 7.80 17.99 -7.43
C TYR A 149 8.48 18.42 -8.72
N ASP A 150 9.80 18.22 -8.83
CA ASP A 150 10.56 18.69 -9.99
C ASP A 150 11.18 17.53 -10.79
N ALA A 151 11.10 17.63 -12.11
CA ALA A 151 11.80 16.75 -13.05
C ALA A 151 13.33 16.76 -12.84
N ALA A 152 13.90 17.85 -12.31
CA ALA A 152 15.32 17.93 -11.98
C ALA A 152 15.74 16.99 -10.83
N GLU A 153 14.83 16.54 -9.98
CA GLU A 153 15.13 15.51 -8.97
C GLU A 153 15.34 14.14 -9.62
N VAL A 154 14.61 13.86 -10.71
CA VAL A 154 14.73 12.61 -11.48
C VAL A 154 15.91 12.64 -12.44
N ARG A 155 16.03 13.71 -13.26
CA ARG A 155 17.09 13.86 -14.30
C ARG A 155 18.37 14.51 -13.81
N GLY A 156 18.40 15.06 -12.60
CA GLY A 156 19.51 15.86 -12.11
C GLY A 156 19.43 17.33 -12.56
N HIS A 157 20.28 18.12 -11.93
CA HIS A 157 20.41 19.55 -12.21
C HIS A 157 21.54 19.78 -13.20
N ARG A 158 21.42 20.80 -14.06
CA ARG A 158 22.56 21.21 -14.90
C ARG A 158 23.73 21.60 -14.01
N ARG A 159 24.93 21.13 -14.33
CA ARG A 159 26.18 21.39 -13.58
C ARG A 159 26.48 22.88 -13.34
N THR A 160 25.91 23.77 -14.15
CA THR A 160 26.04 25.23 -14.02
C THR A 160 25.31 25.82 -12.81
N TYR A 161 24.38 25.09 -12.18
CA TYR A 161 23.65 25.58 -11.02
C TYR A 161 24.44 25.40 -9.72
N VAL A 162 24.33 26.38 -8.83
CA VAL A 162 24.94 26.32 -7.50
C VAL A 162 24.29 25.17 -6.72
N GLY A 163 25.11 24.24 -6.21
CA GLY A 163 24.62 23.06 -5.52
C GLY A 163 24.00 21.99 -6.42
N ALA A 164 24.29 22.02 -7.73
CA ALA A 164 23.79 21.02 -8.66
C ALA A 164 24.19 19.59 -8.24
N MET A 165 23.23 18.67 -8.31
CA MET A 165 23.40 17.26 -8.00
C MET A 165 22.86 16.39 -9.14
N PRO A 166 23.43 15.18 -9.34
CA PRO A 166 22.83 14.17 -10.22
C PRO A 166 21.43 13.78 -9.78
N GLY A 167 20.63 13.27 -10.71
CA GLY A 167 19.29 12.79 -10.44
C GLY A 167 19.26 11.54 -9.56
N MET A 168 18.12 11.28 -8.94
CA MET A 168 17.94 10.15 -8.02
C MET A 168 18.22 8.79 -8.64
N ILE A 169 18.01 8.63 -9.95
CA ILE A 169 18.29 7.39 -10.68
C ILE A 169 19.80 7.10 -10.69
N VAL A 170 20.61 8.08 -11.08
CA VAL A 170 22.08 7.96 -11.07
C VAL A 170 22.60 7.73 -9.65
N GLN A 171 22.04 8.44 -8.67
CA GLN A 171 22.40 8.24 -7.27
C GLN A 171 22.08 6.81 -6.79
N ALA A 172 20.94 6.25 -7.21
CA ALA A 172 20.56 4.88 -6.89
C ALA A 172 21.50 3.85 -7.54
N LEU A 173 21.88 4.04 -8.81
CA LEU A 173 22.87 3.17 -9.47
C LEU A 173 24.22 3.16 -8.74
N ARG A 174 24.67 4.34 -8.30
CA ARG A 174 25.91 4.47 -7.51
C ARG A 174 25.82 3.69 -6.18
N ARG A 175 24.69 3.78 -5.47
CA ARG A 175 24.49 3.04 -4.21
C ARG A 175 24.39 1.54 -4.42
N ALA A 176 23.68 1.12 -5.47
CA ALA A 176 23.52 -0.28 -5.85
C ALA A 176 24.84 -0.95 -6.24
N GLY A 177 25.78 -0.20 -6.83
CA GLY A 177 27.08 -0.71 -7.25
C GLY A 177 27.04 -1.62 -8.50
N SER A 178 25.89 -1.73 -9.16
CA SER A 178 25.69 -2.50 -10.40
C SER A 178 24.79 -1.76 -11.39
N LEU A 179 24.86 -2.11 -12.67
CA LEU A 179 24.04 -1.53 -13.74
C LEU A 179 22.69 -2.27 -13.98
N ASN A 180 22.49 -3.44 -13.36
CA ASN A 180 21.26 -4.23 -13.42
C ASN A 180 20.53 -4.38 -12.06
N PRO A 181 20.44 -3.35 -11.20
CA PRO A 181 19.73 -3.46 -9.93
C PRO A 181 18.22 -3.62 -10.12
N VAL A 182 17.55 -4.06 -9.06
CA VAL A 182 16.12 -3.85 -8.88
C VAL A 182 15.92 -2.47 -8.24
N LEU A 183 15.37 -1.53 -9.00
CA LEU A 183 15.01 -0.20 -8.50
C LEU A 183 13.51 -0.16 -8.16
N MET A 184 13.21 0.07 -6.89
CA MET A 184 11.84 0.17 -6.41
C MET A 184 11.42 1.63 -6.26
N LEU A 185 10.50 2.07 -7.11
CA LEU A 185 9.85 3.38 -7.08
C LEU A 185 8.70 3.37 -6.07
N ASP A 186 8.96 3.91 -4.87
CA ASP A 186 8.04 3.86 -3.75
C ASP A 186 7.15 5.10 -3.68
N GLU A 187 5.89 4.92 -3.30
CA GLU A 187 4.84 5.95 -3.21
C GLU A 187 4.66 6.77 -4.52
N ILE A 188 4.56 6.09 -5.67
CA ILE A 188 4.42 6.75 -6.99
C ILE A 188 3.14 7.59 -7.12
N GLU A 189 2.13 7.29 -6.31
CA GLU A 189 0.86 8.00 -6.26
C GLU A 189 0.96 9.36 -5.54
N LYS A 190 2.10 9.65 -4.90
CA LYS A 190 2.40 10.91 -4.21
C LYS A 190 3.32 11.84 -5.03
N LEU A 191 3.48 11.56 -6.32
CA LEU A 191 4.16 12.48 -7.23
C LEU A 191 3.42 13.82 -7.26
N GLY A 192 4.14 14.88 -6.90
CA GLY A 192 3.61 16.23 -6.88
C GLY A 192 3.39 16.76 -8.29
N ARG A 193 2.33 17.55 -8.46
CA ARG A 193 2.09 18.33 -9.68
C ARG A 193 2.19 19.80 -9.34
N ASP A 194 3.40 20.34 -9.38
CA ASP A 194 3.58 21.79 -9.41
C ASP A 194 3.56 22.25 -10.87
N GLY A 195 2.75 23.27 -11.18
CA GLY A 195 2.47 23.72 -12.55
C GLY A 195 3.66 24.29 -13.34
N ARG A 196 4.90 24.12 -12.87
CA ARG A 196 6.14 24.58 -13.54
C ARG A 196 6.97 23.46 -14.15
N SER A 197 7.04 22.28 -13.55
CA SER A 197 7.73 21.12 -14.11
C SER A 197 7.02 19.83 -13.72
N ASP A 198 6.81 18.95 -14.70
CA ASP A 198 6.11 17.68 -14.47
C ASP A 198 7.14 16.55 -14.29
N PRO A 199 7.31 16.00 -13.07
CA PRO A 199 8.21 14.87 -12.83
C PRO A 199 7.74 13.60 -13.56
N THR A 200 6.46 13.51 -13.93
CA THR A 200 5.89 12.38 -14.69
C THR A 200 6.61 12.20 -16.02
N ALA A 201 6.90 13.29 -16.73
CA ALA A 201 7.60 13.23 -18.02
C ALA A 201 9.04 12.73 -17.90
N ALA A 202 9.71 13.04 -16.78
CA ALA A 202 11.04 12.52 -16.50
C ALA A 202 11.01 11.01 -16.18
N LEU A 203 10.02 10.57 -15.40
CA LEU A 203 9.84 9.15 -15.11
C LEU A 203 9.44 8.36 -16.36
N LEU A 204 8.64 8.93 -17.27
CA LEU A 204 8.31 8.26 -18.53
C LEU A 204 9.54 7.97 -19.38
N GLU A 205 10.52 8.88 -19.43
CA GLU A 205 11.79 8.64 -20.15
C GLU A 205 12.61 7.51 -19.50
N VAL A 206 12.64 7.46 -18.17
CA VAL A 206 13.34 6.42 -17.40
C VAL A 206 12.68 5.05 -17.54
N LEU A 207 11.35 5.04 -17.60
CA LEU A 207 10.52 3.83 -17.57
C LEU A 207 10.21 3.26 -18.96
N ASP A 208 10.27 4.07 -20.01
CA ASP A 208 10.01 3.65 -21.39
C ASP A 208 11.19 2.82 -21.94
N PRO A 209 11.00 1.52 -22.28
CA PRO A 209 12.07 0.69 -22.82
C PRO A 209 12.65 1.18 -24.16
N ALA A 210 11.96 2.08 -24.87
CA ALA A 210 12.48 2.69 -26.09
C ALA A 210 13.46 3.84 -25.83
N GLN A 211 13.39 4.48 -24.65
CA GLN A 211 14.17 5.68 -24.31
C GLN A 211 15.22 5.41 -23.23
N ASN A 212 14.97 4.46 -22.33
CA ASN A 212 15.77 4.23 -21.13
C ASN A 212 17.23 3.82 -21.40
N GLY A 213 17.54 3.22 -22.55
CA GLY A 213 18.91 2.86 -22.95
C GLY A 213 19.79 4.07 -23.31
N ALA A 214 19.17 5.22 -23.60
CA ALA A 214 19.85 6.47 -23.93
C ALA A 214 19.52 7.60 -22.92
N PHE A 215 19.02 7.24 -21.73
CA PHE A 215 18.68 8.19 -20.68
C PHE A 215 19.87 9.09 -20.37
N THR A 216 19.65 10.41 -20.38
CA THR A 216 20.72 11.38 -20.15
C THR A 216 20.44 12.19 -18.89
N ASP A 217 21.28 12.01 -17.87
CA ASP A 217 21.26 12.84 -16.67
C ASP A 217 21.83 14.23 -16.97
N HIS A 218 21.13 15.29 -16.57
CA HIS A 218 21.50 16.68 -16.86
C HIS A 218 22.78 17.14 -16.13
N TYR A 219 23.11 16.53 -15.00
CA TYR A 219 24.33 16.84 -14.26
C TYR A 219 25.54 16.23 -14.95
N LEU A 220 25.42 14.95 -15.35
CA LEU A 220 26.49 14.23 -16.02
C LEU A 220 26.66 14.64 -17.49
N ASN A 221 25.54 14.95 -18.15
CA ASN A 221 25.43 15.13 -19.59
C ASN A 221 26.05 13.97 -20.39
N LEU A 222 25.82 12.75 -19.90
CA LEU A 222 26.28 11.49 -20.47
C LEU A 222 25.11 10.50 -20.54
N PRO A 223 25.03 9.68 -21.60
CA PRO A 223 24.02 8.63 -21.69
C PRO A 223 24.33 7.53 -20.68
N VAL A 224 23.35 7.17 -19.86
CA VAL A 224 23.39 6.07 -18.91
C VAL A 224 22.37 5.03 -19.35
N ASP A 225 22.84 3.83 -19.65
CA ASP A 225 21.99 2.73 -20.11
C ASP A 225 21.20 2.13 -18.93
N LEU A 226 19.90 2.39 -18.90
CA LEU A 226 18.98 1.83 -17.90
C LEU A 226 18.24 0.58 -18.39
N SER A 227 18.55 0.07 -19.59
CA SER A 227 17.80 -1.04 -20.20
C SER A 227 17.83 -2.33 -19.39
N LYS A 228 18.87 -2.55 -18.58
CA LYS A 228 19.08 -3.74 -17.73
C LYS A 228 18.49 -3.60 -16.32
N VAL A 229 18.03 -2.41 -15.96
CA VAL A 229 17.45 -2.12 -14.65
C VAL A 229 16.05 -2.73 -14.59
N LEU A 230 15.74 -3.47 -13.52
CA LEU A 230 14.39 -3.93 -13.26
C LEU A 230 13.66 -2.90 -12.40
N PHE A 231 12.66 -2.24 -12.95
CA PHE A 231 11.82 -1.30 -12.21
C PHE A 231 10.64 -2.01 -11.57
N LEU A 232 10.40 -1.72 -10.29
CA LEU A 232 9.18 -2.08 -9.57
C LEU A 232 8.57 -0.79 -9.03
N ALA A 233 7.26 -0.61 -9.13
CA ALA A 233 6.56 0.53 -8.55
C ALA A 233 5.67 0.08 -7.40
N THR A 234 5.43 0.97 -6.44
CA THR A 234 4.40 0.74 -5.42
C THR A 234 3.54 1.94 -5.17
N ALA A 235 2.27 1.65 -4.88
CA ALA A 235 1.29 2.65 -4.50
C ALA A 235 0.35 2.16 -3.41
N ASN A 236 -0.31 3.09 -2.73
CA ASN A 236 -1.43 2.75 -1.84
C ASN A 236 -2.77 2.67 -2.59
N SER A 237 -2.93 3.44 -3.66
CA SER A 237 -4.12 3.44 -4.52
C SER A 237 -3.72 3.81 -5.96
N THR A 238 -4.47 3.32 -6.94
CA THR A 238 -4.31 3.72 -8.35
C THR A 238 -4.91 5.09 -8.66
N ALA A 239 -5.82 5.59 -7.82
CA ALA A 239 -6.64 6.76 -8.13
C ALA A 239 -5.84 8.06 -8.34
N SER A 240 -4.71 8.23 -7.64
CA SER A 240 -3.85 9.43 -7.77
C SER A 240 -2.62 9.22 -8.64
N ILE A 241 -2.46 8.04 -9.26
CA ILE A 241 -1.35 7.78 -10.19
C ILE A 241 -1.63 8.50 -11.51
N PRO A 242 -0.66 9.23 -12.10
CA PRO A 242 -0.83 9.82 -13.43
C PRO A 242 -1.20 8.75 -14.49
N PRO A 243 -2.26 8.96 -15.30
CA PRO A 243 -2.72 7.97 -16.27
C PRO A 243 -1.64 7.52 -17.26
N ALA A 244 -0.78 8.44 -17.69
CA ALA A 244 0.32 8.14 -18.61
C ALA A 244 1.34 7.13 -18.03
N LEU A 245 1.54 7.13 -16.71
CA LEU A 245 2.38 6.14 -16.03
C LEU A 245 1.61 4.83 -15.84
N LEU A 246 0.32 4.91 -15.48
CA LEU A 246 -0.53 3.75 -15.23
C LEU A 246 -0.65 2.86 -16.49
N ASP A 247 -0.77 3.45 -17.67
CA ASP A 247 -0.84 2.72 -18.96
C ASP A 247 0.44 1.93 -19.29
N ARG A 248 1.57 2.24 -18.63
CA ARG A 248 2.85 1.53 -18.77
C ARG A 248 3.08 0.52 -17.65
N MET A 249 2.14 0.43 -16.70
CA MET A 249 2.24 -0.42 -15.54
C MET A 249 1.29 -1.61 -15.63
N GLU A 250 1.76 -2.71 -15.07
CA GLU A 250 0.93 -3.83 -14.72
C GLU A 250 0.58 -3.76 -13.23
N VAL A 251 -0.67 -3.43 -12.93
CA VAL A 251 -1.17 -3.31 -11.56
C VAL A 251 -1.40 -4.68 -10.94
N ILE A 252 -0.74 -4.92 -9.81
CA ILE A 252 -0.94 -6.11 -8.98
C ILE A 252 -1.50 -5.66 -7.64
N GLU A 253 -2.77 -5.97 -7.41
CA GLU A 253 -3.45 -5.66 -6.16
C GLU A 253 -3.05 -6.62 -5.04
N MET A 254 -2.62 -6.05 -3.92
CA MET A 254 -2.31 -6.73 -2.68
C MET A 254 -3.46 -6.49 -1.69
N SER A 255 -4.17 -7.56 -1.36
CA SER A 255 -5.27 -7.51 -0.40
C SER A 255 -4.77 -7.29 1.03
N ALA A 256 -5.69 -6.85 1.90
CA ALA A 256 -5.49 -6.89 3.34
C ALA A 256 -5.28 -8.32 3.84
N TYR A 257 -4.68 -8.47 5.01
CA TYR A 257 -4.48 -9.76 5.66
C TYR A 257 -5.67 -10.11 6.56
N THR A 258 -6.09 -11.37 6.50
CA THR A 258 -6.98 -11.99 7.48
C THR A 258 -6.28 -12.12 8.84
N LEU A 259 -7.05 -12.31 9.91
CA LEU A 259 -6.48 -12.49 11.25
C LEU A 259 -5.50 -13.67 11.28
N ASP A 260 -5.89 -14.81 10.72
CA ASP A 260 -5.03 -16.00 10.67
C ASP A 260 -3.73 -15.73 9.90
N GLU A 261 -3.80 -15.07 8.75
CA GLU A 261 -2.59 -14.65 8.01
C GLU A 261 -1.71 -13.71 8.85
N LYS A 262 -2.30 -12.78 9.60
CA LYS A 262 -1.53 -11.88 10.47
C LYS A 262 -0.80 -12.64 11.57
N LEU A 263 -1.45 -13.63 12.19
CA LEU A 263 -0.83 -14.46 13.24
C LEU A 263 0.35 -15.26 12.69
N HIS A 264 0.17 -15.92 11.54
CA HIS A 264 1.25 -16.67 10.87
C HIS A 264 2.44 -15.75 10.52
N ILE A 265 2.17 -14.60 9.90
CA ILE A 265 3.23 -13.63 9.54
C ILE A 265 3.90 -13.06 10.78
N ALA A 266 3.13 -12.80 11.85
CA ALA A 266 3.67 -12.29 13.09
C ALA A 266 4.63 -13.30 13.75
N HIS A 267 4.26 -14.57 13.77
CA HIS A 267 5.07 -15.65 14.33
C HIS A 267 6.34 -15.91 13.49
N ASP A 268 6.20 -16.10 12.19
CA ASP A 268 7.29 -16.59 11.34
C ASP A 268 8.25 -15.48 10.89
N HIS A 269 7.79 -14.22 10.84
CA HIS A 269 8.56 -13.12 10.25
C HIS A 269 8.71 -11.91 11.16
N LEU A 270 7.64 -11.43 11.80
CA LEU A 270 7.73 -10.18 12.59
C LEU A 270 8.45 -10.40 13.92
N LEU A 271 8.06 -11.41 14.70
CA LEU A 271 8.61 -11.66 16.02
C LEU A 271 10.12 -11.93 15.97
N PRO A 272 10.66 -12.84 15.12
CA PRO A 272 12.10 -13.06 15.03
C PRO A 272 12.86 -11.80 14.64
N ARG A 273 12.33 -11.03 13.68
CA ARG A 273 12.93 -9.78 13.23
C ARG A 273 12.97 -8.72 14.34
N VAL A 274 11.90 -8.59 15.10
CA VAL A 274 11.78 -7.59 16.16
C VAL A 274 12.64 -7.97 17.37
N ILE A 275 12.78 -9.26 17.69
CA ILE A 275 13.70 -9.77 18.71
C ILE A 275 15.14 -9.37 18.38
N ASP A 276 15.58 -9.65 17.15
CA ASP A 276 16.90 -9.30 16.65
C ASP A 276 17.16 -7.78 16.71
N GLN A 277 16.21 -6.98 16.21
CA GLN A 277 16.28 -5.51 16.26
C GLN A 277 16.31 -4.95 17.69
N SER A 278 15.74 -5.66 18.66
CA SER A 278 15.75 -5.27 20.07
C SER A 278 17.02 -5.70 20.80
N GLY A 279 17.94 -6.41 20.13
CA GLY A 279 19.18 -6.92 20.71
C GLY A 279 18.98 -8.04 21.73
N LEU A 280 17.81 -8.70 21.70
CA LEU A 280 17.51 -9.86 22.54
C LEU A 280 18.10 -11.13 21.92
N PRO A 281 18.46 -12.15 22.73
CA PRO A 281 18.87 -13.44 22.20
C PRO A 281 17.78 -14.05 21.30
N ALA A 282 18.19 -14.80 20.27
CA ALA A 282 17.25 -15.49 19.39
C ALA A 282 16.33 -16.41 20.20
N ASN A 283 15.03 -16.42 19.86
CA ASN A 283 14.00 -17.20 20.54
C ASN A 283 13.83 -16.91 22.04
N PHE A 284 14.31 -15.75 22.52
CA PHE A 284 14.18 -15.38 23.94
C PHE A 284 12.75 -14.98 24.32
N VAL A 285 11.96 -14.46 23.38
CA VAL A 285 10.56 -14.07 23.60
C VAL A 285 9.66 -14.98 22.78
N THR A 286 8.67 -15.57 23.44
CA THR A 286 7.60 -16.34 22.80
C THR A 286 6.27 -15.64 23.03
N LEU A 287 5.53 -15.38 21.94
CA LEU A 287 4.17 -14.86 21.99
C LEU A 287 3.22 -15.96 21.53
N PRO A 288 2.42 -16.57 22.44
CA PRO A 288 1.38 -17.52 22.04
C PRO A 288 0.36 -16.87 21.10
N ASP A 289 -0.31 -17.70 20.29
CA ASP A 289 -1.36 -17.24 19.36
C ASP A 289 -2.46 -16.44 20.06
N THR A 290 -2.78 -16.77 21.31
CA THR A 290 -3.75 -16.01 22.13
C THR A 290 -3.28 -14.58 22.40
N THR A 291 -1.99 -14.38 22.67
CA THR A 291 -1.38 -13.06 22.89
C THR A 291 -1.32 -12.28 21.57
N LEU A 292 -0.90 -12.92 20.48
CA LEU A 292 -0.87 -12.30 19.15
C LEU A 292 -2.27 -11.91 18.67
N THR A 293 -3.29 -12.72 18.97
CA THR A 293 -4.69 -12.41 18.66
C THR A 293 -5.16 -11.16 19.39
N VAL A 294 -4.87 -11.06 20.70
CA VAL A 294 -5.20 -9.88 21.50
C VAL A 294 -4.47 -8.64 20.98
N LEU A 295 -3.18 -8.75 20.63
CA LEU A 295 -2.44 -7.65 20.00
C LEU A 295 -3.08 -7.21 18.68
N ALA A 296 -3.43 -8.15 17.81
CA ALA A 296 -4.01 -7.86 16.51
C ALA A 296 -5.42 -7.25 16.59
N GLN A 297 -6.24 -7.65 17.57
CA GLN A 297 -7.64 -7.22 17.67
C GLN A 297 -7.86 -6.01 18.60
N GLU A 298 -7.17 -5.96 19.73
CA GLU A 298 -7.45 -4.99 20.81
C GLU A 298 -6.44 -3.83 20.86
N TYR A 299 -5.25 -4.01 20.28
CA TYR A 299 -4.20 -3.00 20.24
C TYR A 299 -3.99 -2.38 18.86
N THR A 300 -4.54 -3.00 17.80
CA THR A 300 -4.41 -2.50 16.41
C THR A 300 -5.76 -2.49 15.67
N ARG A 301 -5.94 -1.52 14.76
CA ARG A 301 -7.06 -1.48 13.80
C ARG A 301 -6.50 -1.07 12.43
N GLU A 302 -6.07 -2.05 11.63
CA GLU A 302 -5.47 -1.83 10.31
C GLU A 302 -5.66 -3.05 9.38
N ALA A 303 -5.59 -2.85 8.07
CA ALA A 303 -5.55 -3.92 7.05
C ALA A 303 -4.19 -4.64 6.97
N GLY A 304 -3.10 -3.93 7.29
CA GLY A 304 -1.73 -4.42 7.22
C GLY A 304 -1.20 -4.96 8.55
N LEU A 305 0.12 -4.92 8.69
CA LEU A 305 0.87 -5.42 9.85
C LEU A 305 1.74 -4.34 10.52
N ARG A 306 1.66 -3.08 10.08
CA ARG A 306 2.61 -2.04 10.48
C ARG A 306 2.43 -1.67 11.95
N ASN A 307 1.20 -1.51 12.41
CA ASN A 307 0.91 -1.29 13.82
C ASN A 307 1.12 -2.56 14.64
N LEU A 308 0.77 -3.75 14.11
CA LEU A 308 1.04 -5.01 14.81
C LEU A 308 2.53 -5.19 15.11
N GLU A 309 3.40 -4.92 14.13
CA GLU A 309 4.85 -4.91 14.34
C GLU A 309 5.28 -3.88 15.41
N ARG A 310 4.68 -2.70 15.44
CA ARG A 310 5.00 -1.66 16.44
C ARG A 310 4.62 -2.10 17.86
N GLU A 311 3.49 -2.77 18.03
CA GLU A 311 3.05 -3.28 19.33
C GLU A 311 3.92 -4.47 19.78
N ILE A 312 4.24 -5.42 18.88
CA ILE A 312 5.21 -6.50 19.16
C ILE A 312 6.56 -5.92 19.56
N ALA A 313 7.02 -4.87 18.88
CA ALA A 313 8.25 -4.16 19.24
C ALA A 313 8.14 -3.41 20.57
N GLY A 314 6.95 -2.95 20.95
CA GLY A 314 6.68 -2.42 22.28
C GLY A 314 6.91 -3.46 23.37
N VAL A 315 6.34 -4.65 23.18
CA VAL A 315 6.51 -5.80 24.09
C VAL A 315 7.98 -6.21 24.18
N CYS A 316 8.66 -6.37 23.03
CA CYS A 316 10.08 -6.75 23.01
C CYS A 316 10.97 -5.69 23.65
N ARG A 317 10.69 -4.40 23.48
CA ARG A 317 11.43 -3.31 24.16
C ARG A 317 11.23 -3.36 25.67
N ALA A 318 10.01 -3.56 26.16
CA ALA A 318 9.74 -3.68 27.60
C ALA A 318 10.51 -4.87 28.20
N ILE A 319 10.56 -5.99 27.49
CA ILE A 319 11.36 -7.17 27.85
C ILE A 319 12.86 -6.86 27.80
N ALA A 320 13.33 -6.17 26.77
CA ALA A 320 14.74 -5.78 26.63
C ALA A 320 15.20 -4.90 27.79
N VAL A 321 14.34 -4.00 28.29
CA VAL A 321 14.62 -3.24 29.52
C VAL A 321 14.78 -4.18 30.71
N ARG A 322 13.83 -5.10 30.94
CA ARG A 322 13.91 -6.09 32.03
C ARG A 322 15.18 -6.94 31.93
N TYR A 323 15.53 -7.40 30.74
CA TYR A 323 16.74 -8.18 30.47
C TYR A 323 18.02 -7.37 30.72
N ALA A 324 18.05 -6.11 30.31
CA ALA A 324 19.19 -5.21 30.54
C ALA A 324 19.37 -4.85 32.01
N THR A 325 18.31 -4.84 32.82
CA THR A 325 18.41 -4.57 34.27
C THR A 325 18.95 -5.73 35.10
N LEU A 326 19.05 -6.95 34.55
CA LEU A 326 19.71 -8.08 35.21
C LEU A 326 21.20 -7.75 35.42
N SER A 327 21.65 -7.84 36.67
CA SER A 327 22.81 -7.08 37.17
C SER A 327 24.16 -7.80 37.06
N ASP A 328 24.23 -8.95 36.40
CA ASP A 328 25.51 -9.61 36.11
C ASP A 328 25.48 -10.38 34.78
N GLY A 329 26.64 -10.48 34.12
CA GLY A 329 26.81 -11.28 32.90
C GLY A 329 26.43 -12.76 33.09
N THR A 330 26.55 -13.26 34.32
CA THR A 330 26.14 -14.60 34.74
C THR A 330 24.62 -14.76 34.83
N GLU A 331 23.90 -13.76 35.34
CA GLU A 331 22.43 -13.79 35.42
C GLU A 331 21.79 -13.69 34.04
N ARG A 332 22.34 -12.83 33.16
CA ARG A 332 21.91 -12.71 31.76
C ARG A 332 22.14 -14.00 30.97
N ALA A 333 23.27 -14.68 31.21
CA ALA A 333 23.56 -15.98 30.58
C ALA A 333 22.62 -17.10 31.06
N SER A 334 22.03 -16.97 32.24
CA SER A 334 21.05 -17.90 32.82
C SER A 334 19.58 -17.49 32.61
N ALA A 335 19.34 -16.37 31.91
CA ALA A 335 17.99 -15.89 31.68
C ALA A 335 17.21 -16.88 30.81
N HIS A 336 16.06 -17.31 31.29
CA HIS A 336 15.22 -18.26 30.58
C HIS A 336 14.36 -17.54 29.53
N PRO A 337 14.04 -18.21 28.41
CA PRO A 337 13.06 -17.69 27.45
C PRO A 337 11.75 -17.31 28.15
N MET A 338 11.22 -16.14 27.83
CA MET A 338 9.99 -15.62 28.41
C MET A 338 8.81 -15.82 27.46
N THR A 339 7.73 -16.38 27.99
CA THR A 339 6.45 -16.46 27.30
C THR A 339 5.55 -15.35 27.83
N VAL A 340 5.07 -14.47 26.94
CA VAL A 340 4.19 -13.36 27.34
C VAL A 340 2.74 -13.77 27.11
N HIS A 341 1.96 -13.80 28.18
CA HIS A 341 0.53 -14.09 28.11
C HIS A 341 -0.32 -12.82 27.95
N PRO A 342 -1.59 -12.93 27.51
CA PRO A 342 -2.42 -11.76 27.23
C PRO A 342 -2.63 -10.80 28.41
N HIS A 343 -2.63 -11.32 29.65
CA HIS A 343 -2.84 -10.52 30.86
C HIS A 343 -1.65 -9.61 31.19
N GLU A 344 -0.46 -9.92 30.69
CA GLU A 344 0.77 -9.14 30.92
C GLU A 344 0.87 -7.94 29.97
N LEU A 345 0.13 -7.94 28.86
CA LEU A 345 0.17 -6.88 27.85
C LEU A 345 -0.17 -5.51 28.44
N HIS A 346 -1.09 -5.45 29.40
CA HIS A 346 -1.47 -4.20 30.05
C HIS A 346 -0.30 -3.54 30.78
N GLU A 347 0.48 -4.33 31.51
CA GLU A 347 1.66 -3.85 32.24
C GLU A 347 2.79 -3.45 31.29
N LEU A 348 2.95 -4.19 30.18
CA LEU A 348 4.07 -3.99 29.25
C LEU A 348 3.87 -2.83 28.29
N ILE A 349 2.68 -2.70 27.69
CA ILE A 349 2.39 -1.74 26.61
C ILE A 349 1.18 -0.83 26.88
N GLY A 350 0.54 -0.96 28.05
CA GLY A 350 -0.56 -0.11 28.49
C GLY A 350 -1.96 -0.66 28.17
N PRO A 351 -3.01 0.16 28.39
CA PRO A 351 -4.41 -0.25 28.18
C PRO A 351 -4.71 -0.61 26.73
N ARG A 352 -5.69 -1.51 26.57
CA ARG A 352 -6.31 -1.86 25.29
C ARG A 352 -6.85 -0.57 24.64
N ARG A 353 -6.67 -0.44 23.32
CA ARG A 353 -7.07 0.78 22.58
C ARG A 353 -8.39 0.61 21.86
N TYR A 354 -8.72 -0.62 21.51
CA TYR A 354 -9.92 -0.97 20.77
C TYR A 354 -10.71 -2.00 21.58
N GLU A 355 -12.00 -1.71 21.74
CA GLU A 355 -12.96 -2.69 22.24
C GLU A 355 -13.51 -3.48 21.05
N GLN A 356 -13.77 -4.76 21.26
CA GLN A 356 -14.49 -5.54 20.26
C GLN A 356 -15.94 -5.04 20.22
N GLU A 357 -16.37 -4.56 19.04
CA GLU A 357 -17.74 -4.16 18.81
C GLU A 357 -18.64 -5.40 18.99
N SER A 358 -19.43 -5.41 20.06
CA SER A 358 -20.23 -6.59 20.42
C SER A 358 -21.46 -6.69 19.52
N ILE A 359 -21.73 -7.90 19.02
CA ILE A 359 -22.94 -8.28 18.27
C ILE A 359 -24.21 -7.95 19.06
N GLU A 360 -24.11 -7.76 20.39
CA GLU A 360 -25.20 -7.36 21.28
C GLU A 360 -25.89 -6.04 20.88
N GLN A 361 -25.21 -5.14 20.16
CA GLN A 361 -25.84 -3.91 19.65
C GLN A 361 -26.88 -4.17 18.56
N VAL A 362 -26.76 -5.27 17.81
CA VAL A 362 -27.61 -5.62 16.65
C VAL A 362 -29.00 -6.09 17.08
N ALA A 363 -29.15 -6.59 18.31
CA ALA A 363 -30.42 -7.09 18.82
C ALA A 363 -31.43 -5.96 19.16
N ARG A 364 -31.01 -4.69 19.07
CA ARG A 364 -31.86 -3.53 19.38
C ARG A 364 -32.69 -3.13 18.15
N PRO A 365 -34.04 -3.03 18.27
CA PRO A 365 -34.87 -2.45 17.22
C PRO A 365 -34.36 -1.07 16.81
N GLY A 366 -34.32 -0.79 15.51
CA GLY A 366 -33.84 0.47 14.95
C GLY A 366 -32.34 0.51 14.64
N VAL A 367 -31.57 -0.53 14.97
CA VAL A 367 -30.16 -0.68 14.59
C VAL A 367 -30.03 -1.62 13.39
N ALA A 368 -29.15 -1.30 12.43
CA ALA A 368 -28.76 -2.21 11.37
C ALA A 368 -27.25 -2.16 11.11
N ILE A 369 -26.70 -3.30 10.67
CA ILE A 369 -25.30 -3.39 10.26
C ILE A 369 -25.19 -2.96 8.79
N GLY A 370 -24.25 -2.06 8.53
CA GLY A 370 -23.74 -1.72 7.21
C GLY A 370 -22.28 -2.14 7.08
N LEU A 371 -21.84 -2.38 5.85
CA LEU A 371 -20.43 -2.57 5.52
C LEU A 371 -19.93 -1.30 4.86
N ALA A 372 -18.91 -0.68 5.43
CA ALA A 372 -18.19 0.41 4.78
C ALA A 372 -16.84 -0.07 4.30
N TRP A 373 -16.42 0.45 3.14
CA TRP A 373 -15.05 0.31 2.70
C TRP A 373 -14.29 1.58 3.06
N THR A 374 -13.25 1.44 3.89
CA THR A 374 -12.28 2.48 4.18
C THR A 374 -10.93 2.11 3.56
N PRO A 375 -10.03 3.08 3.33
CA PRO A 375 -8.67 2.77 2.89
C PRO A 375 -7.90 1.86 3.87
N ALA A 376 -8.35 1.74 5.12
CA ALA A 376 -7.80 0.87 6.15
C ALA A 376 -8.42 -0.54 6.15
N GLY A 377 -9.45 -0.79 5.34
CA GLY A 377 -10.13 -2.09 5.22
C GLY A 377 -11.65 -1.97 5.15
N GLY A 378 -12.33 -3.12 5.22
CA GLY A 378 -13.78 -3.14 5.45
C GLY A 378 -14.07 -2.88 6.93
N GLU A 379 -15.00 -1.99 7.22
CA GLU A 379 -15.47 -1.69 8.58
C GLU A 379 -16.96 -2.01 8.71
N LEU A 380 -17.35 -2.49 9.89
CA LEU A 380 -18.75 -2.58 10.27
C LEU A 380 -19.22 -1.18 10.70
N LEU A 381 -20.37 -0.76 10.20
CA LEU A 381 -21.05 0.44 10.66
C LEU A 381 -22.39 0.05 11.26
N PHE A 382 -22.76 0.67 12.37
CA PHE A 382 -24.08 0.55 12.96
C PHE A 382 -24.90 1.77 12.58
N ILE A 383 -25.92 1.56 11.75
CA ILE A 383 -26.88 2.59 11.35
C ILE A 383 -28.01 2.55 12.37
N GLU A 384 -28.11 3.59 13.17
CA GLU A 384 -29.13 3.73 14.20
C GLU A 384 -30.26 4.64 13.74
N THR A 385 -31.49 4.22 14.01
CA THR A 385 -32.70 4.97 13.74
C THR A 385 -33.56 5.00 14.99
N SER A 386 -34.09 6.18 15.33
CA SER A 386 -35.00 6.36 16.45
C SER A 386 -36.25 7.08 15.98
N ALA A 387 -37.41 6.54 16.35
CA ALA A 387 -38.70 7.16 16.09
C ALA A 387 -39.18 7.87 17.36
N MET A 388 -39.57 9.14 17.22
CA MET A 388 -40.14 9.95 18.30
C MET A 388 -41.48 10.55 17.85
N ALA A 389 -42.40 10.75 18.79
CA ALA A 389 -43.66 11.43 18.51
C ALA A 389 -43.37 12.87 18.03
N GLY A 390 -43.98 13.28 16.92
CA GLY A 390 -43.72 14.59 16.36
C GLY A 390 -44.31 14.84 14.97
N THR A 391 -43.78 15.87 14.31
CA THR A 391 -44.29 16.41 13.03
C THR A 391 -43.87 15.62 11.79
N GLY A 392 -43.14 14.50 11.95
CA GLY A 392 -42.68 13.65 10.84
C GLY A 392 -41.44 14.19 10.11
N LYS A 393 -40.67 15.08 10.75
CA LYS A 393 -39.38 15.57 10.25
C LYS A 393 -38.31 14.48 10.35
N LEU A 394 -37.52 14.33 9.30
CA LEU A 394 -36.33 13.48 9.28
C LEU A 394 -35.12 14.33 9.70
N ILE A 395 -34.38 13.88 10.70
CA ILE A 395 -33.14 14.49 11.16
C ILE A 395 -32.01 13.51 10.87
N LEU A 396 -31.01 13.97 10.13
CA LEU A 396 -29.84 13.19 9.75
C LEU A 396 -28.62 13.70 10.52
N THR A 397 -27.91 12.80 11.18
CA THR A 397 -26.70 13.09 11.99
C THR A 397 -25.54 12.20 11.52
N GLY A 398 -24.30 12.51 11.94
CA GLY A 398 -23.12 11.69 11.61
C GLY A 398 -22.32 12.13 10.38
N GLN A 399 -22.36 13.42 10.00
CA GLN A 399 -21.56 13.98 8.89
C GLN A 399 -21.76 13.27 7.54
N LEU A 400 -23.01 12.87 7.26
CA LEU A 400 -23.38 12.19 6.02
C LEU A 400 -23.18 13.10 4.79
N GLY A 401 -22.51 12.60 3.77
CA GLY A 401 -22.38 13.28 2.47
C GLY A 401 -23.70 13.36 1.72
N GLU A 402 -23.79 14.24 0.72
CA GLU A 402 -25.03 14.53 -0.03
C GLU A 402 -25.67 13.27 -0.64
N ILE A 403 -24.86 12.39 -1.24
CA ILE A 403 -25.33 11.12 -1.83
C ILE A 403 -25.98 10.23 -0.77
N MET A 404 -25.43 10.21 0.44
CA MET A 404 -25.98 9.41 1.52
C MET A 404 -27.28 10.02 2.06
N GLN A 405 -27.38 11.35 2.11
CA GLN A 405 -28.62 12.03 2.49
C GLN A 405 -29.76 11.74 1.49
N GLU A 406 -29.46 11.77 0.18
CA GLU A 406 -30.41 11.41 -0.88
C GLU A 406 -30.84 9.94 -0.77
N SER A 407 -29.89 9.04 -0.47
CA SER A 407 -30.18 7.62 -0.27
C SER A 407 -31.15 7.39 0.90
N VAL A 408 -30.96 8.10 2.02
CA VAL A 408 -31.88 7.99 3.18
C VAL A 408 -33.26 8.58 2.86
N GLN A 409 -33.34 9.69 2.13
CA GLN A 409 -34.62 10.24 1.68
C GLN A 409 -35.38 9.29 0.75
N THR A 410 -34.65 8.62 -0.15
CA THR A 410 -35.20 7.62 -1.06
C THR A 410 -35.74 6.42 -0.28
N ALA A 411 -34.97 5.90 0.68
CA ALA A 411 -35.41 4.81 1.55
C ALA A 411 -36.67 5.19 2.35
N LEU A 412 -36.70 6.39 2.95
CA LEU A 412 -37.88 6.87 3.68
C LEU A 412 -39.11 7.01 2.77
N SER A 413 -38.91 7.50 1.54
CA SER A 413 -39.99 7.64 0.56
C SER A 413 -40.57 6.29 0.16
N TRP A 414 -39.71 5.29 -0.04
CA TRP A 414 -40.11 3.91 -0.34
C TRP A 414 -40.88 3.28 0.82
N ILE A 415 -40.40 3.43 2.06
CA ILE A 415 -41.09 2.92 3.25
C ILE A 415 -42.46 3.57 3.39
N ARG A 416 -42.58 4.88 3.16
CA ARG A 416 -43.86 5.60 3.21
C ARG A 416 -44.84 5.15 2.14
N SER A 417 -44.37 4.85 0.92
CA SER A 417 -45.26 4.38 -0.15
C SER A 417 -45.73 2.94 0.05
N HIS A 418 -44.99 2.12 0.79
CA HIS A 418 -45.33 0.72 1.09
C HIS A 418 -45.79 0.49 2.54
N ALA A 419 -46.14 1.55 3.27
CA ALA A 419 -46.45 1.48 4.69
C ALA A 419 -47.58 0.48 5.03
N ARG A 420 -48.58 0.33 4.14
CA ARG A 420 -49.68 -0.63 4.31
C ARG A 420 -49.20 -2.08 4.26
N GLU A 421 -48.35 -2.39 3.29
CA GLU A 421 -47.82 -3.73 3.06
C GLU A 421 -46.86 -4.14 4.18
N LEU A 422 -46.12 -3.17 4.73
CA LEU A 422 -45.20 -3.36 5.84
C LEU A 422 -45.89 -3.38 7.22
N GLY A 423 -47.22 -3.20 7.27
CA GLY A 423 -47.97 -3.16 8.53
C GLY A 423 -47.70 -1.92 9.40
N LEU A 424 -47.19 -0.83 8.81
CA LEU A 424 -46.81 0.41 9.50
C LEU A 424 -47.97 1.43 9.58
N GLU A 425 -49.23 0.99 9.46
CA GLU A 425 -50.38 1.89 9.50
C GLU A 425 -50.61 2.49 10.90
N ARG A 426 -50.91 3.80 10.94
CA ARG A 426 -51.36 4.48 12.17
C ARG A 426 -52.66 3.86 12.65
N ARG A 427 -52.70 3.39 13.89
CA ARG A 427 -53.97 3.14 14.61
C ARG A 427 -54.69 4.48 14.77
N ARG A 428 -55.74 4.73 13.98
CA ARG A 428 -56.65 5.86 14.22
C ARG A 428 -57.56 5.48 15.38
N GLU A 429 -57.37 6.08 16.55
CA GLU A 429 -58.44 6.13 17.54
C GLU A 429 -59.48 7.15 17.07
N GLU A 430 -60.63 6.66 16.63
CA GLU A 430 -61.79 7.50 16.31
C GLU A 430 -62.37 8.09 17.60
N HIS A 431 -62.09 9.36 17.87
CA HIS A 431 -62.87 10.13 18.84
C HIS A 431 -64.22 10.51 18.23
N VAL A 432 -65.29 9.84 18.68
CA VAL A 432 -66.69 10.22 18.44
C VAL A 432 -67.09 11.30 19.45
N GLY A 433 -67.39 12.52 18.99
CA GLY A 433 -68.09 13.52 19.83
C GLY A 433 -67.92 14.99 19.45
N GLY A 434 -68.97 15.55 18.84
CA GLY A 434 -69.53 16.91 19.04
C GLY A 434 -68.64 18.13 19.31
N ASP A 435 -68.55 18.98 18.28
CA ASP A 435 -68.52 20.45 18.27
C ASP A 435 -67.38 21.24 18.98
N ARG A 436 -66.82 22.16 18.17
CA ARG A 436 -65.78 23.19 18.43
C ARG A 436 -64.31 22.75 18.45
N ALA A 437 -63.71 23.01 17.29
CA ALA A 437 -62.29 23.23 17.00
C ALA A 437 -61.36 23.47 18.22
N ARG A 438 -60.61 22.43 18.58
CA ARG A 438 -59.18 22.50 18.92
C ARG A 438 -58.50 21.30 18.27
N VAL A 439 -57.45 21.57 17.51
CA VAL A 439 -56.57 20.54 16.96
C VAL A 439 -55.91 19.81 18.13
N PRO A 440 -56.13 18.51 18.35
CA PRO A 440 -55.48 17.78 19.42
C PRO A 440 -54.02 17.48 19.05
N SER A 441 -53.14 17.70 20.00
CA SER A 441 -51.80 17.15 20.11
C SER A 441 -51.81 15.64 19.87
N LEU A 442 -50.94 15.17 18.99
CA LEU A 442 -50.73 13.75 18.71
C LEU A 442 -49.74 13.18 19.74
N GLU A 443 -50.28 12.66 20.84
CA GLU A 443 -49.60 11.72 21.73
C GLU A 443 -49.99 10.27 21.36
N GLU A 444 -49.00 9.40 21.55
CA GLU A 444 -49.05 7.93 21.65
C GLU A 444 -49.54 7.09 20.46
N THR A 445 -48.57 6.42 19.83
CA THR A 445 -48.69 4.99 19.45
C THR A 445 -47.32 4.35 19.57
N SER A 446 -47.27 3.21 20.24
CA SER A 446 -46.11 2.40 20.57
C SER A 446 -45.34 1.98 19.31
N ALA A 447 -44.19 2.62 19.09
CA ALA A 447 -43.24 2.31 18.03
C ALA A 447 -42.11 1.39 18.53
N GLU A 448 -42.42 0.44 19.40
CA GLU A 448 -41.40 -0.40 20.05
C GLU A 448 -41.01 -1.67 19.25
N GLU A 449 -41.69 -2.04 18.16
CA GLU A 449 -41.47 -3.36 17.54
C GLU A 449 -41.35 -3.40 16.01
N HIS A 450 -40.63 -2.47 15.35
CA HIS A 450 -40.43 -2.60 13.89
C HIS A 450 -38.96 -2.57 13.43
N PRO A 451 -38.30 -3.74 13.32
CA PRO A 451 -36.94 -3.89 12.78
C PRO A 451 -36.81 -3.59 11.26
N LEU A 452 -37.92 -3.31 10.57
CA LEU A 452 -37.95 -3.12 9.11
C LEU A 452 -37.34 -1.79 8.64
N LEU A 453 -37.39 -0.75 9.48
CA LEU A 453 -36.80 0.56 9.17
C LEU A 453 -35.25 0.50 9.06
N SER A 454 -34.61 -0.38 9.84
CA SER A 454 -33.16 -0.54 9.81
C SER A 454 -32.70 -1.55 8.75
N LEU A 455 -33.43 -2.66 8.55
CA LEU A 455 -33.13 -3.69 7.55
C LEU A 455 -33.13 -3.17 6.09
N GLN A 456 -33.98 -2.20 5.76
CA GLN A 456 -33.99 -1.62 4.41
C GLN A 456 -33.04 -0.43 4.24
N GLY A 457 -32.73 0.28 5.33
CA GLY A 457 -31.57 1.19 5.36
C GLY A 457 -30.24 0.46 5.11
N SER A 458 -30.11 -0.78 5.60
CA SER A 458 -28.98 -1.69 5.32
C SER A 458 -28.89 -2.10 3.85
N CYS A 459 -30.03 -2.35 3.18
CA CYS A 459 -30.04 -2.62 1.73
C CYS A 459 -29.53 -1.43 0.90
N ALA A 460 -29.72 -0.19 1.38
CA ALA A 460 -29.15 1.01 0.76
C ALA A 460 -27.65 1.22 1.08
N ALA A 461 -27.12 0.57 2.12
CA ALA A 461 -25.74 0.74 2.58
C ALA A 461 -24.71 -0.14 1.84
N SER A 462 -25.13 -0.94 0.86
CA SER A 462 -24.20 -1.61 -0.06
C SER A 462 -23.78 -0.65 -1.18
N PHE A 463 -22.96 0.37 -0.89
CA PHE A 463 -22.39 1.22 -1.95
C PHE A 463 -20.94 1.66 -1.71
N VAL A 464 -20.18 1.59 -2.81
CA VAL A 464 -18.77 1.97 -2.98
C VAL A 464 -18.67 3.51 -3.12
N PRO A 465 -17.58 4.17 -2.65
CA PRO A 465 -17.36 5.61 -2.81
C PRO A 465 -17.37 6.09 -4.28
N PRO A 466 -17.60 7.39 -4.55
CA PRO A 466 -18.07 7.93 -5.84
C PRO A 466 -17.06 7.92 -7.00
N HIS A 467 -15.96 7.16 -6.92
CA HIS A 467 -14.91 7.16 -7.93
C HIS A 467 -14.46 5.74 -8.33
N THR A 468 -15.34 4.93 -8.93
CA THR A 468 -14.96 3.78 -9.79
C THR A 468 -16.07 3.45 -10.82
N PRO A 469 -15.74 2.92 -12.01
CA PRO A 469 -16.71 2.74 -13.09
C PRO A 469 -17.52 1.44 -12.95
N LYS A 470 -18.84 1.60 -13.07
CA LYS A 470 -19.93 0.64 -13.38
C LYS A 470 -19.61 -0.87 -13.37
N TRP A 471 -20.22 -1.61 -12.45
CA TRP A 471 -20.52 -3.04 -12.61
C TRP A 471 -21.97 -3.38 -12.18
N THR A 472 -22.54 -4.36 -12.88
CA THR A 472 -23.96 -4.76 -12.92
C THR A 472 -24.42 -5.57 -11.72
N TRP A 473 -25.64 -5.29 -11.23
CA TRP A 473 -26.33 -6.03 -10.17
C TRP A 473 -26.77 -7.43 -10.66
N SER A 474 -26.28 -8.51 -10.03
CA SER A 474 -26.94 -9.83 -10.10
C SER A 474 -27.78 -10.06 -8.85
N SER A 475 -29.04 -10.37 -9.06
CA SER A 475 -30.10 -10.57 -8.06
C SER A 475 -29.81 -11.68 -7.05
N LEU A 476 -29.81 -11.34 -5.76
CA LEU A 476 -30.07 -12.28 -4.65
C LEU A 476 -31.49 -12.01 -4.13
N LEU A 477 -32.45 -12.82 -4.55
CA LEU A 477 -33.79 -12.87 -3.95
C LEU A 477 -33.71 -13.70 -2.65
N PRO A 478 -34.22 -13.22 -1.51
CA PRO A 478 -34.40 -14.06 -0.32
C PRO A 478 -35.64 -14.95 -0.48
N SER A 479 -35.48 -16.25 -0.25
CA SER A 479 -36.55 -17.24 -0.10
C SER A 479 -37.46 -16.91 1.10
N PRO A 480 -38.77 -17.25 1.06
CA PRO A 480 -39.68 -16.95 2.18
C PRO A 480 -39.39 -17.84 3.41
N PRO A 481 -39.67 -17.37 4.64
CA PRO A 481 -39.32 -18.06 5.86
C PRO A 481 -40.19 -19.30 6.12
N SER A 482 -39.54 -20.35 6.63
CA SER A 482 -40.10 -21.63 7.01
C SER A 482 -41.00 -21.55 8.26
N LEU A 483 -42.24 -22.03 8.15
CA LEU A 483 -43.08 -22.41 9.29
C LEU A 483 -42.70 -23.82 9.77
N SER A 484 -42.55 -24.00 11.08
CA SER A 484 -42.24 -25.27 11.76
C SER A 484 -43.53 -26.02 12.19
N PRO A 485 -43.48 -27.27 12.68
CA PRO A 485 -43.88 -28.46 11.92
C PRO A 485 -45.19 -29.10 12.42
N LEU A 486 -46.05 -29.57 11.50
CA LEU A 486 -47.13 -30.51 11.81
C LEU A 486 -47.16 -31.68 10.79
N SER A 487 -46.95 -32.87 11.35
CA SER A 487 -47.14 -34.26 10.87
C SER A 487 -47.16 -34.61 9.37
N ALA A 488 -46.14 -35.39 8.99
CA ALA A 488 -46.18 -36.65 8.23
C ALA A 488 -47.14 -36.81 7.02
N ARG A 489 -46.55 -36.87 5.81
CA ARG A 489 -46.67 -38.01 4.87
C ARG A 489 -45.64 -37.90 3.73
N SER A 490 -45.14 -39.06 3.32
CA SER A 490 -44.01 -39.33 2.41
C SER A 490 -44.27 -39.03 0.91
N PRO A 491 -43.22 -38.98 0.06
CA PRO A 491 -43.22 -38.30 -1.25
C PRO A 491 -43.27 -39.23 -2.47
N SER A 492 -43.59 -38.67 -3.65
CA SER A 492 -43.32 -39.23 -4.99
C SER A 492 -43.25 -38.12 -6.06
N PRO A 493 -42.55 -38.31 -7.21
CA PRO A 493 -41.57 -37.32 -7.69
C PRO A 493 -41.77 -36.76 -9.13
N LEU A 494 -40.94 -35.75 -9.47
CA LEU A 494 -40.49 -35.26 -10.82
C LEU A 494 -41.41 -34.32 -11.65
N PRO A 495 -40.90 -33.58 -12.69
CA PRO A 495 -39.53 -33.51 -13.25
C PRO A 495 -38.92 -32.10 -13.49
N ALA A 496 -37.64 -32.11 -13.86
CA ALA A 496 -36.81 -31.00 -14.35
C ALA A 496 -36.99 -30.69 -15.86
N ALA A 497 -36.81 -29.42 -16.25
CA ALA A 497 -36.37 -28.82 -17.53
C ALA A 497 -36.89 -27.35 -17.53
N ILE A 498 -36.24 -26.29 -18.03
CA ILE A 498 -35.64 -26.04 -19.35
C ILE A 498 -34.70 -24.81 -19.24
N LEU A 499 -33.50 -24.95 -19.81
CA LEU A 499 -32.58 -23.88 -20.25
C LEU A 499 -32.91 -23.51 -21.71
N ALA A 500 -33.03 -22.22 -22.05
CA ALA A 500 -32.89 -21.66 -23.41
C ALA A 500 -32.85 -20.11 -23.29
N ASP A 501 -31.72 -19.47 -23.60
CA ASP A 501 -31.42 -18.83 -24.89
C ASP A 501 -32.34 -17.67 -25.29
N THR A 502 -31.81 -16.44 -25.31
CA THR A 502 -32.01 -15.50 -26.43
C THR A 502 -30.98 -14.36 -26.42
N HIS A 503 -30.16 -14.37 -27.47
CA HIS A 503 -29.34 -13.28 -28.00
C HIS A 503 -30.17 -12.27 -28.81
N LEU A 504 -29.59 -11.06 -29.03
CA LEU A 504 -29.81 -10.02 -30.09
C LEU A 504 -30.66 -8.78 -29.72
N PRO A 505 -30.49 -7.61 -30.41
CA PRO A 505 -29.29 -6.97 -31.01
C PRO A 505 -29.20 -5.44 -30.70
N PRO A 506 -28.14 -4.70 -31.13
CA PRO A 506 -28.03 -3.25 -30.91
C PRO A 506 -28.69 -2.44 -32.04
N SER A 507 -29.50 -1.44 -31.68
CA SER A 507 -30.09 -0.49 -32.63
C SER A 507 -29.15 0.70 -32.87
N HIS A 508 -28.74 0.85 -34.12
CA HIS A 508 -28.22 2.09 -34.72
C HIS A 508 -29.28 3.20 -34.71
N MET A 509 -28.90 4.42 -34.34
CA MET A 509 -29.34 5.62 -35.07
C MET A 509 -28.28 6.73 -34.95
N GLN A 510 -27.96 7.31 -36.10
CA GLN A 510 -26.92 8.30 -36.39
C GLN A 510 -27.52 9.74 -36.42
N PRO A 511 -26.75 10.81 -36.72
CA PRO A 511 -26.75 12.07 -35.97
C PRO A 511 -27.57 13.22 -36.58
N SER A 512 -27.73 14.29 -35.80
CA SER A 512 -27.84 15.69 -36.24
C SER A 512 -27.29 16.60 -35.15
#